data_AF-A0A1E4B9S9-F1
#
_entry.id   AF-A0A1E4B9S9-F1
#
_cell.length_a   1.000
_cell.length_b   1.000
_cell.length_c   1.000
_cell.angle_alpha   90.00
_cell.angle_beta   90.00
_cell.angle_gamma   90.00
#
_symmetry.space_group_name_H-M   'P 1'
#
loop_
_entity.id
_entity.type
_entity.pdbx_description
1 polymer ?
#
loop_
_entity_poly.entity_id
_entity_poly.type
_entity_poly.pdbx_seq_one_letter_code
_entity_poly.pdbx_strand_id
1 'polypeptide(L)'
;MGSVRIAEVPWTEAAALPDSTPLVVIPIGAAAKEHGPHLPLDNDWLLAEYFAQRVASATKAVPYPTVNHHFYPSLVAHPGSTTLRPEIAALRRLPIP
;
A
#
# COMPACT_ATOMS: atom_id res chain seq x y z
N MET A 1 6.46 22.07 2.49
CA MET A 1 7.07 20.77 2.14
C MET A 1 6.04 19.91 1.45
N GLY A 2 6.36 19.35 0.29
CA GLY A 2 5.54 18.30 -0.31
C GLY A 2 5.51 17.05 0.58
N SER A 3 4.56 16.13 0.32
CA SER A 3 4.56 14.82 0.98
C SER A 3 5.80 14.04 0.60
N VAL A 4 6.48 13.43 1.57
CA VAL A 4 7.64 12.55 1.36
C VAL A 4 7.18 11.10 1.39
N ARG A 5 7.60 10.27 0.43
CA ARG A 5 7.44 8.81 0.49
C ARG A 5 8.68 8.18 1.11
N ILE A 6 8.50 7.26 2.05
CA ILE A 6 9.64 6.69 2.81
C ILE A 6 10.64 5.96 1.91
N ALA A 7 10.18 5.41 0.79
CA ALA A 7 11.01 4.64 -0.15
C ALA A 7 11.85 5.51 -1.09
N GLU A 8 11.60 6.82 -1.14
CA GLU A 8 12.27 7.76 -2.05
C GLU A 8 13.40 8.53 -1.38
N VAL A 9 13.60 8.33 -0.08
CA VAL A 9 14.62 9.02 0.71
C VAL A 9 15.68 8.04 1.23
N PRO A 10 16.93 8.48 1.39
CA PRO A 10 17.95 7.69 2.09
C PRO A 10 17.51 7.38 3.53
N TRP A 11 18.00 6.26 4.08
CA TRP A 11 17.67 5.85 5.44
C TRP A 11 18.04 6.91 6.50
N THR A 12 19.05 7.76 6.22
CA THR A 12 19.45 8.86 7.10
C THR A 12 18.39 9.96 7.19
N GLU A 13 17.65 10.23 6.11
CA GLU A 13 16.54 11.18 6.11
C GLU A 13 15.30 10.55 6.75
N ALA A 14 15.05 9.26 6.51
CA ALA A 14 14.01 8.51 7.20
C ALA A 14 14.21 8.51 8.73
N ALA A 15 15.46 8.35 9.19
CA ALA A 15 15.82 8.40 10.61
C ALA A 15 15.69 9.79 11.24
N ALA A 16 15.70 10.85 10.42
CA ALA A 16 15.51 12.22 10.86
C ALA A 16 14.02 12.64 10.88
N LEU A 17 13.11 11.77 10.45
CA LEU A 17 11.67 12.04 10.54
C LEU A 17 11.30 12.23 12.02
N PRO A 18 10.60 13.33 12.38
CA PRO A 18 10.22 13.56 13.76
C PRO A 18 9.36 12.40 14.29
N ASP A 19 9.58 11.98 15.54
CA ASP A 19 8.65 11.09 16.26
C ASP A 19 7.22 11.64 16.28
N SER A 20 7.10 12.97 16.17
CA SER A 20 5.83 13.69 16.05
C SER A 20 5.18 13.58 14.66
N THR A 21 5.75 12.82 13.72
CA THR A 21 5.09 12.41 12.46
C THR A 21 4.06 11.33 12.81
N PRO A 22 2.81 11.69 13.09
CA PRO A 22 1.92 10.83 13.87
C PRO A 22 1.19 9.82 12.99
N LEU A 23 1.36 9.89 11.67
CA LEU A 23 0.53 9.17 10.71
C LEU A 23 1.37 8.58 9.58
N VAL A 24 1.43 7.26 9.56
CA VAL A 24 1.92 6.46 8.45
C VAL A 24 0.74 5.98 7.62
N VAL A 25 0.89 5.98 6.30
CA VAL A 25 -0.08 5.39 5.37
C VAL A 25 0.59 4.21 4.68
N ILE A 26 0.05 3.01 4.87
CA ILE A 26 0.46 1.79 4.14
C ILE A 26 -0.69 1.48 3.17
N PRO A 27 -0.56 1.81 1.88
CA PRO A 27 -1.59 1.51 0.91
C PRO A 27 -1.63 0.01 0.63
N ILE A 28 -2.82 -0.53 0.37
CA ILE A 28 -3.01 -1.92 -0.03
C ILE A 28 -3.76 -1.90 -1.36
N GLY A 29 -3.15 -2.47 -2.40
CA GLY A 29 -3.70 -2.48 -3.74
C GLY A 29 -3.05 -3.58 -4.56
N ALA A 30 -3.86 -4.42 -5.19
CA ALA A 30 -3.34 -5.52 -5.99
C ALA A 30 -2.61 -5.00 -7.23
N ALA A 31 -1.35 -5.40 -7.42
CA ALA A 31 -0.60 -5.06 -8.63
C ALA A 31 -1.07 -5.87 -9.86
N ALA A 32 -1.67 -7.05 -9.65
CA ALA A 32 -2.25 -7.84 -10.72
C ALA A 32 -3.41 -8.70 -10.19
N LYS A 33 -4.65 -8.30 -10.52
CA LYS A 33 -5.90 -8.94 -10.09
C LYS A 33 -7.02 -8.65 -11.11
N GLU A 34 -7.95 -9.58 -11.27
CA GLU A 34 -9.01 -9.48 -12.28
C GLU A 34 -10.03 -8.35 -11.99
N HIS A 35 -10.48 -7.69 -13.07
CA HIS A 35 -11.41 -6.56 -13.07
C HIS A 35 -12.38 -6.56 -14.27
N GLY A 36 -12.69 -7.74 -14.82
CA GLY A 36 -13.42 -7.90 -16.07
C GLY A 36 -12.58 -7.55 -17.31
N PRO A 37 -13.16 -7.68 -18.53
CA PRO A 37 -12.45 -7.48 -19.79
C PRO A 37 -12.18 -6.01 -20.15
N HIS A 38 -12.61 -5.07 -19.30
CA HIS A 38 -12.62 -3.63 -19.59
C HIS A 38 -11.58 -2.85 -18.79
N LEU A 39 -10.90 -3.49 -17.82
CA LEU A 39 -9.90 -2.85 -16.98
C LEU A 39 -8.59 -3.65 -16.98
N PRO A 40 -7.43 -2.96 -16.91
CA PRO A 40 -6.15 -3.60 -16.63
C PRO A 40 -6.11 -4.29 -15.25
N LEU A 41 -5.16 -5.21 -15.08
CA LEU A 41 -5.00 -5.99 -13.84
C LEU A 41 -4.47 -5.17 -12.65
N ASP A 42 -3.88 -4.00 -12.87
CA ASP A 42 -3.22 -3.16 -11.87
C ASP A 42 -4.12 -2.05 -11.30
N ASN A 43 -5.43 -2.09 -11.62
CA ASN A 43 -6.38 -1.06 -11.24
C ASN A 43 -6.37 -0.76 -9.73
N ASP A 44 -6.36 -1.79 -8.87
CA ASP A 44 -6.35 -1.60 -7.42
C ASP A 44 -5.06 -0.93 -6.93
N TRP A 45 -3.91 -1.28 -7.51
CA TRP A 45 -2.63 -0.64 -7.21
C TRP A 45 -2.60 0.83 -7.64
N LEU A 46 -3.06 1.13 -8.86
CA LEU A 46 -3.15 2.51 -9.37
C LEU A 46 -4.00 3.40 -8.47
N LEU A 47 -5.17 2.89 -8.03
CA LEU A 47 -6.04 3.62 -7.11
C LEU A 47 -5.40 3.79 -5.73
N ALA A 48 -4.74 2.76 -5.20
CA ALA A 48 -4.06 2.83 -3.92
C ALA A 48 -2.95 3.89 -3.92
N GLU A 49 -2.10 3.92 -4.96
CA GLU A 49 -1.05 4.92 -5.13
C GLU A 49 -1.63 6.34 -5.24
N TYR A 50 -2.67 6.51 -6.07
CA TYR A 50 -3.34 7.80 -6.25
C TYR A 50 -3.91 8.34 -4.93
N PHE A 51 -4.64 7.52 -4.17
CA PHE A 51 -5.23 7.96 -2.92
C PHE A 51 -4.20 8.13 -1.81
N ALA A 52 -3.15 7.31 -1.75
CA ALA A 52 -2.05 7.47 -0.80
C ALA A 52 -1.40 8.85 -0.91
N GLN A 53 -1.12 9.28 -2.14
CA GLN A 53 -0.55 10.60 -2.42
C GLN A 53 -1.49 11.73 -2.00
N ARG A 54 -2.80 11.58 -2.23
CA ARG A 54 -3.81 12.57 -1.81
C ARG A 54 -3.96 12.65 -0.30
N VAL A 55 -3.96 11.51 0.41
CA VAL A 55 -3.99 11.46 1.87
C VAL A 55 -2.75 12.15 2.43
N ALA A 56 -1.56 11.81 1.95
CA ALA A 56 -0.31 12.42 2.39
C ALA A 56 -0.30 13.94 2.21
N SER A 57 -0.82 14.41 1.08
CA SER A 57 -0.96 15.85 0.79
C SER A 57 -1.93 16.56 1.74
N ALA A 58 -2.98 15.87 2.20
CA ALA A 58 -4.00 16.43 3.09
C ALA A 58 -3.63 16.35 4.59
N THR A 59 -2.86 15.35 5.01
CA THR A 59 -2.64 15.04 6.42
C THR A 59 -1.18 15.11 6.87
N LYS A 60 -0.26 15.39 5.94
CA LYS A 60 1.20 15.27 6.16
C LYS A 60 1.64 13.85 6.57
N ALA A 61 0.83 12.84 6.27
CA ALA A 61 1.23 11.45 6.48
C ALA A 61 2.42 11.08 5.59
N VAL A 62 3.19 10.08 6.03
CA VAL A 62 4.28 9.50 5.25
C VAL A 62 3.78 8.20 4.59
N PRO A 63 3.65 8.16 3.25
CA PRO A 63 3.35 6.93 2.54
C PRO A 63 4.51 5.94 2.62
N TYR A 64 4.16 4.72 2.97
CA TYR A 64 4.99 3.54 2.85
C TYR A 64 4.73 2.85 1.51
N PRO A 65 5.60 1.91 1.09
CA PRO A 65 5.35 1.13 -0.13
C PRO A 65 3.98 0.47 -0.10
N THR A 66 3.31 0.48 -1.24
CA THR A 66 2.06 -0.24 -1.42
C THR A 66 2.28 -1.74 -1.23
N VAL A 67 1.33 -2.39 -0.56
CA VAL A 67 1.29 -3.84 -0.41
C VAL A 67 0.57 -4.42 -1.63
N ASN A 68 1.37 -4.97 -2.54
CA ASN A 68 0.97 -5.32 -3.90
C ASN A 68 0.23 -6.67 -4.03
N HIS A 69 0.37 -7.53 -3.02
CA HIS A 69 -0.25 -8.84 -2.95
C HIS A 69 -1.04 -8.96 -1.65
N HIS A 70 -2.24 -9.52 -1.74
CA HIS A 70 -3.11 -9.76 -0.58
C HIS A 70 -3.97 -11.00 -0.81
N PHE A 71 -4.94 -11.23 0.07
CA PHE A 71 -5.87 -12.35 0.00
C PHE A 71 -7.07 -12.06 -0.93
N TYR A 72 -7.08 -12.70 -2.10
CA TYR A 72 -8.10 -12.60 -3.15
C TYR A 72 -8.56 -14.00 -3.62
N PRO A 73 -9.11 -14.85 -2.74
CA PRO A 73 -9.36 -16.27 -3.03
C PRO A 73 -10.38 -16.51 -4.15
N SER A 74 -11.30 -15.58 -4.38
CA SER A 74 -12.34 -15.71 -5.41
C SER A 74 -11.81 -15.57 -6.83
N LEU A 75 -10.55 -15.14 -7.00
CA LEU A 75 -10.00 -14.76 -8.31
C LEU A 75 -8.94 -15.74 -8.82
N VAL A 76 -8.73 -16.85 -8.13
CA VAL A 76 -7.75 -17.88 -8.48
C VAL A 76 -7.97 -18.51 -9.86
N ALA A 77 -9.20 -18.51 -10.36
CA ALA A 77 -9.54 -19.05 -11.67
C ALA A 77 -9.22 -18.08 -12.83
N HIS A 78 -8.87 -16.83 -12.54
CA HIS A 78 -8.66 -15.79 -13.55
C HIS A 78 -7.15 -15.63 -13.84
N PRO A 79 -6.68 -15.93 -15.06
CA PRO A 79 -5.28 -15.81 -15.43
C PRO A 79 -4.71 -14.42 -15.15
N GLY A 80 -3.49 -14.37 -14.63
CA GLY A 80 -2.80 -13.13 -14.27
C GLY A 80 -3.10 -12.61 -12.86
N SER A 81 -4.18 -13.07 -12.22
CA SER A 81 -4.44 -12.75 -10.80
C SER A 81 -3.48 -13.49 -9.88
N THR A 82 -3.02 -12.82 -8.83
CA THR A 82 -2.22 -13.45 -7.77
C THR A 82 -2.91 -13.28 -6.42
N THR A 83 -2.83 -14.29 -5.55
CA THR A 83 -3.36 -14.23 -4.18
C THR A 83 -2.38 -14.85 -3.20
N LEU A 84 -2.30 -14.26 -2.01
CA LEU A 84 -1.61 -14.86 -0.87
C LEU A 84 -2.54 -15.83 -0.14
N ARG A 85 -1.96 -16.62 0.75
CA ARG A 85 -2.74 -17.36 1.77
C ARG A 85 -3.17 -16.40 2.88
N PRO A 86 -4.31 -16.63 3.56
CA PRO A 86 -4.83 -15.74 4.60
C PRO A 86 -3.80 -15.39 5.68
N GLU A 87 -3.02 -16.39 6.13
CA GLU A 87 -2.03 -16.23 7.18
C GLU A 87 -0.85 -15.33 6.79
N ILE A 88 -0.57 -15.17 5.49
CA ILE A 88 0.46 -14.28 4.99
C ILE A 88 -0.10 -12.86 4.79
N ALA A 89 -1.37 -12.74 4.40
CA ALA A 89 -2.02 -11.44 4.19
C ALA A 89 -2.47 -10.76 5.50
N ALA A 90 -2.50 -11.49 6.62
CA ALA A 90 -3.02 -10.98 7.88
C ALA A 90 -2.11 -9.89 8.48
N LEU A 91 -2.59 -8.64 8.47
CA LEU A 91 -2.00 -7.58 9.28
C LEU A 91 -2.37 -7.79 10.75
N ARG A 92 -1.37 -7.95 11.62
CA ARG A 92 -1.57 -8.00 13.07
C ARG A 92 -1.14 -6.68 13.69
N ARG A 93 -2.07 -6.03 14.41
CA ARG A 93 -1.70 -4.95 15.32
C ARG A 93 -0.91 -5.58 16.47
N LEU A 94 0.36 -5.22 16.60
CA LEU A 94 1.15 -5.64 17.75
C LEU A 94 0.58 -4.99 19.02
N PRO A 95 0.57 -5.70 20.16
CA PRO A 95 0.25 -5.06 21.43
C PRO A 95 1.21 -3.90 21.66
N ILE A 96 0.67 -2.74 22.01
CA ILE A 96 1.47 -1.60 22.45
C ILE A 96 1.91 -1.93 23.88
N PRO A 97 3.22 -1.89 24.21
CA PRO A 97 3.69 -2.08 25.58
C PRO A 97 3.12 -1.05 26.55
#